data_AF-A0A957APG5-F1
#
_entry.id   AF-A0A957APG5-F1
#
_cell.length_a   1.000
_cell.length_b   1.000
_cell.length_c   1.000
_cell.angle_alpha   90.00
_cell.angle_beta   90.00
_cell.angle_gamma   90.00
#
_symmetry.space_group_name_H-M   'P 1'
#
loop_
_entity.id
_entity.type
_entity.pdbx_description
1 polymer ?
#
loop_
_entity_poly.entity_id
_entity_poly.type
_entity_poly.pdbx_seq_one_letter_code
_entity_poly.pdbx_strand_id
1 'polypeptide(L)' 'LTIEWGDDFGSPHETELTKQFDKPVFVYGYPTAVKAFYMEPWPGRPEICKSVDLLAPEGYGEIIGGSERMS' A
#
# COMPACT_ATOMS: atom_id res chain seq x y z
N LEU A 1 -6.55 -10.24 -12.88
CA LEU A 1 -6.76 -9.01 -12.09
C LEU A 1 -6.23 -7.86 -12.93
N THR A 2 -7.06 -6.87 -13.24
CA THR A 2 -6.62 -5.68 -13.99
C THR A 2 -6.27 -4.61 -12.97
N ILE A 3 -5.05 -4.11 -13.02
CA ILE A 3 -4.57 -3.02 -12.17
C ILE A 3 -3.66 -2.13 -12.99
N GLU A 4 -3.84 -0.81 -12.88
CA GLU A 4 -3.03 0.18 -13.57
C GLU A 4 -2.21 1.00 -12.55
N TRP A 5 -1.13 1.63 -13.04
CA TRP A 5 -0.35 2.51 -12.17
C TRP A 5 -1.21 3.70 -11.73
N GLY A 6 -1.24 3.95 -10.42
CA GLY A 6 -2.09 4.97 -9.81
C GLY A 6 -3.30 4.40 -9.08
N ASP A 7 -3.67 3.14 -9.31
CA ASP A 7 -4.73 2.46 -8.59
C ASP A 7 -4.32 2.08 -7.16
N ASP A 8 -5.32 1.95 -6.28
CA ASP A 8 -5.15 1.33 -4.97
C ASP A 8 -5.31 -0.19 -5.06
N PHE A 9 -4.76 -0.89 -4.07
CA PHE A 9 -4.99 -2.32 -3.92
C PHE A 9 -6.35 -2.58 -3.26
N GLY A 10 -7.36 -2.89 -4.08
CA GLY A 10 -8.59 -3.47 -3.55
C GLY A 10 -8.37 -4.89 -3.01
N SER A 11 -9.33 -5.40 -2.23
CA SER A 11 -9.21 -6.72 -1.58
C SER A 11 -8.80 -7.87 -2.52
N PRO A 12 -9.29 -7.98 -3.78
CA PRO A 12 -8.83 -9.03 -4.69
C PRO A 12 -7.34 -8.94 -5.05
N HIS A 13 -6.78 -7.72 -5.12
CA HIS A 13 -5.37 -7.48 -5.38
C HIS A 13 -4.51 -7.88 -4.18
N GLU A 14 -4.92 -7.47 -2.97
CA GLU A 14 -4.25 -7.86 -1.73
C GLU A 14 -4.29 -9.37 -1.49
N THR A 15 -5.45 -10.00 -1.69
CA THR A 15 -5.60 -11.45 -1.54
C THR A 15 -4.67 -12.20 -2.50
N GLU A 16 -4.53 -11.75 -3.74
CA GLU A 16 -3.64 -12.41 -4.69
C GLU A 16 -2.16 -12.14 -4.40
N LEU A 17 -1.82 -10.95 -3.91
CA LEU A 17 -0.46 -10.63 -3.49
C LEU A 17 -0.04 -11.47 -2.27
N THR A 18 -0.90 -11.54 -1.25
CA THR A 18 -0.62 -12.24 0.02
C THR A 18 -0.54 -13.76 -0.11
N LYS A 19 -1.18 -14.37 -1.11
CA LYS A 19 -0.99 -15.81 -1.42
C LYS A 19 0.43 -16.17 -1.87
N GLN A 20 1.22 -15.20 -2.31
CA GLN A 20 2.60 -15.44 -2.78
C GLN A 20 3.63 -15.47 -1.64
N PHE A 21 3.19 -15.22 -0.40
CA PHE A 21 4.06 -15.11 0.76
C PHE A 21 3.52 -15.94 1.93
N ASP A 22 4.41 -16.64 2.62
CA ASP A 22 4.08 -17.43 3.83
C ASP A 22 4.13 -16.59 5.12
N LYS A 23 4.47 -15.30 5.02
CA LYS A 23 4.64 -14.37 6.14
C LYS A 23 4.05 -13.01 5.77
N PRO A 24 3.72 -12.16 6.77
CA PRO A 24 3.26 -10.82 6.50
C PRO A 24 4.21 -10.03 5.60
N VAL A 25 3.65 -9.30 4.63
CA VAL A 25 4.40 -8.55 3.61
C VAL A 25 4.10 -7.05 3.73
N PHE A 26 5.15 -6.23 3.68
CA PHE A 26 5.01 -4.78 3.61
C PHE A 26 4.87 -4.36 2.15
N VAL A 27 3.81 -3.60 1.86
CA VAL A 27 3.69 -2.81 0.64
C VAL A 27 3.87 -1.36 1.05
N TYR A 28 4.80 -0.64 0.42
CA TYR A 28 5.08 0.74 0.75
C TYR A 28 5.21 1.59 -0.50
N GLY A 29 5.01 2.90 -0.34
CA GLY A 29 5.09 3.82 -1.48
C GLY A 29 3.87 3.73 -2.39
N TYR A 30 2.67 3.90 -1.82
CA TYR A 30 1.45 3.99 -2.62
C TYR A 30 1.37 5.34 -3.36
N PRO A 31 0.61 5.42 -4.47
CA PRO A 31 0.33 6.68 -5.13
C PRO A 31 -0.33 7.67 -4.16
N THR A 32 0.19 8.89 -4.09
CA THR A 32 -0.32 9.92 -3.17
C THR A 32 -1.81 10.20 -3.41
N ALA A 33 -2.26 10.12 -4.66
CA ALA A 33 -3.64 10.41 -5.06
C ALA A 33 -4.69 9.46 -4.47
N VAL A 34 -4.31 8.25 -4.05
CA VAL A 34 -5.23 7.24 -3.50
C VAL A 34 -5.10 7.06 -1.99
N LYS A 35 -4.23 7.84 -1.33
CA LYS A 35 -4.03 7.77 0.12
C LYS A 35 -4.44 9.07 0.81
N ALA A 36 -4.45 9.05 2.14
CA ALA A 36 -4.95 10.16 2.94
C ALA A 36 -4.08 11.42 2.83
N PHE A 37 -4.72 12.59 2.94
CA PHE A 37 -4.09 13.90 2.75
C PHE A 37 -2.90 14.20 3.70
N TYR A 38 -2.82 13.53 4.84
CA TYR A 38 -1.78 13.78 5.86
C TYR A 38 -0.47 13.00 5.59
N MET A 39 -0.44 12.14 4.58
CA MET A 39 0.72 11.28 4.33
C MET A 39 1.82 12.05 3.59
N GLU A 40 3.03 12.06 4.16
CA GLU A 40 4.18 12.80 3.61
C GLU A 40 4.58 12.27 2.21
N PRO A 41 4.70 13.11 1.17
CA PRO A 41 5.19 12.68 -0.14
C PRO A 41 6.69 12.30 -0.13
N TRP A 42 7.13 11.48 -1.08
CA TRP A 42 8.57 11.21 -1.23
C TRP A 42 9.32 12.42 -1.80
N PRO A 43 10.51 12.78 -1.26
CA PRO A 43 11.34 13.83 -1.82
C PRO A 43 11.70 13.53 -3.29
N GLY A 44 11.38 14.46 -4.20
CA GLY A 44 11.64 14.32 -5.64
C GLY A 44 10.70 13.38 -6.39
N ARG A 45 9.72 12.75 -5.73
CA ARG A 45 8.66 11.93 -6.34
C ARG A 45 7.31 12.13 -5.64
N PRO A 46 6.72 13.33 -5.75
CA PRO A 46 5.51 13.69 -5.00
C PRO A 46 4.27 12.87 -5.35
N GLU A 47 4.28 12.18 -6.49
CA GLU A 47 3.22 11.26 -6.90
C GLU A 47 3.15 9.98 -6.05
N ILE A 48 4.14 9.74 -5.19
CA ILE A 48 4.20 8.64 -4.23
C ILE A 48 4.28 9.21 -2.81
N CYS A 49 3.54 8.64 -1.85
CA CYS A 49 3.63 9.01 -0.44
C CYS A 49 4.41 7.97 0.39
N LYS A 50 4.96 8.39 1.53
CA LYS A 50 5.63 7.55 2.52
C LYS A 50 4.62 6.74 3.35
N SER A 51 3.79 5.97 2.65
CA SER A 51 2.80 5.06 3.20
C SER A 51 3.35 3.64 3.28
N VAL A 52 2.77 2.85 4.18
CA VAL A 52 3.03 1.42 4.31
C VAL A 52 1.79 0.68 4.80
N ASP A 53 1.47 -0.42 4.13
CA ASP A 53 0.45 -1.37 4.53
C ASP A 53 1.15 -2.71 4.83
N LEU A 54 0.83 -3.36 5.94
CA LEU A 54 1.27 -4.71 6.29
C LEU A 54 0.12 -5.67 6.00
N LEU A 55 0.34 -6.59 5.06
CA LEU A 55 -0.66 -7.56 4.63
C LEU A 55 -0.35 -8.93 5.26
N ALA A 56 -1.32 -9.54 5.91
CA ALA A 56 -1.23 -10.90 6.43
C ALA A 56 -1.28 -11.94 5.27
N PRO A 57 -0.59 -13.08 5.40
CA PRO A 57 -0.53 -14.11 4.34
C PRO A 57 -1.89 -14.81 4.16
N GLU A 58 -1.93 -15.86 3.34
CA GLU A 58 -3.12 -16.76 3.21
C GLU A 58 -4.41 -16.05 2.73
N GLY A 59 -4.28 -14.87 2.10
CA GLY A 59 -5.41 -14.14 1.54
C GLY A 59 -6.14 -13.24 2.53
N TYR A 60 -5.66 -13.09 3.77
CA TYR A 60 -6.30 -12.25 4.80
C TYR A 60 -6.30 -10.75 4.45
N GLY A 61 -5.26 -10.26 3.75
CA GLY A 61 -5.16 -8.85 3.33
C GLY A 61 -4.56 -7.95 4.41
N GLU A 62 -4.85 -6.65 4.34
CA GLU A 62 -4.28 -5.64 5.25
C GLU A 62 -4.64 -5.88 6.73
N ILE A 63 -3.62 -5.81 7.61
CA ILE A 63 -3.78 -5.85 9.08
C ILE A 63 -3.25 -4.59 9.79
N ILE A 64 -2.38 -3.81 9.14
CA ILE A 64 -1.85 -2.54 9.65
C ILE A 64 -1.65 -1.58 8.48
N GLY A 65 -2.14 -0.34 8.62
CA GLY A 65 -1.85 0.77 7.72
C GLY A 65 -1.13 1.91 8.47
N GLY A 66 -0.12 2.50 7.83
CA GLY A 66 0.76 3.51 8.44
C GLY A 66 1.36 4.49 7.43
N SER A 67 1.85 5.62 7.91
CA SER A 67 2.63 6.55 7.10
C SER A 67 3.49 7.48 7.96
N GLU A 68 4.52 8.06 7.34
CA GLU A 68 5.07 9.32 7.83
C GLU A 68 4.02 10.43 7.63
N ARG A 69 3.93 11.36 8.60
CA ARG A 69 2.98 12.47 8.55
C ARG A 69 3.69 13.73 8.11
N MET A 70 3.01 14.56 7.33
CA MET A 70 3.49 15.91 7.01
C MET A 70 3.76 16.68 8.32
N SER A 71 4.94 17.27 8.42
CA SER A 71 5.41 18.05 9.59
C SER A 71 5.35 19.55 9.36
#